data_AF-A0A9E1IP68-F1
#
_entry.id   AF-A0A9E1IP68-F1
#
_cell.length_a   1.000
_cell.length_b   1.000
_cell.length_c   1.000
_cell.angle_alpha   90.00
_cell.angle_beta   90.00
_cell.angle_gamma   90.00
#
_symmetry.space_group_name_H-M   'P 1'
#
loop_
_entity.id
_entity.type
_entity.pdbx_description
1 polymer ?
#
loop_
_entity_poly.entity_id
_entity_poly.type
_entity_poly.pdbx_seq_one_letter_code
_entity_poly.pdbx_strand_id
1 'polypeptide(L)'
;EILSDRSDQYALGLILYEITCLKPAVTGKSPLKIVMRQQDAEKDPMNHIARLKIARELKAIVNKATQKDPNKRYASVKELAADIKRYQRDEPVLAKRDTILQASRRWMKRHTGMVVAGFVLLVLFSLFTLTSVAGVYQVRLAMAKYREGQVSNLLTTVAAQASLIDGQFLKYEGLLSVLAVTGEELLGRPPTLGEQSLFTSEDFKDPENHPKDLADSSRYNMPISVEHPVYVIGKDVAKHTVTGSMYQLSRMDHHYKQVLLRSEKEEAATYTPKRAQRAISEVGMPLAWAYIGLENGLYSHYPGHGSFKNFDPRDRNWYKLAKGTRGPTWGAPHADVSGMGLVLSCANSLYTKDQEFIGVAGIDVTFDFIIEELLEIHDFPKGSESFLLDQKGKIVVRSSKKGKKVSGASARQIRMPTFHIEEVVKEMDALKSGYKETYV
;
A
#
# COMPACT_ATOMS: atom_id res chain seq x y z
N GLU A 1 -94.45 44.18 25.26
CA GLU A 1 -94.10 43.11 24.29
C GLU A 1 -92.69 42.62 24.55
N ILE A 2 -92.49 41.35 24.92
CA ILE A 2 -91.15 40.74 25.05
C ILE A 2 -91.22 39.26 24.62
N LEU A 3 -91.69 38.99 23.40
CA LEU A 3 -91.56 37.69 22.74
C LEU A 3 -90.90 37.96 21.38
N SER A 4 -89.72 37.39 21.17
CA SER A 4 -88.93 37.49 19.93
C SER A 4 -88.29 36.15 19.67
N ASP A 5 -87.75 35.94 18.46
CA ASP A 5 -86.98 34.76 18.06
C ASP A 5 -85.86 34.37 19.04
N ARG A 6 -85.40 35.30 19.87
CA ARG A 6 -84.39 35.05 20.91
C ARG A 6 -84.93 34.28 22.12
N SER A 7 -86.24 34.33 22.37
CA SER A 7 -86.93 33.55 23.41
C SER A 7 -87.05 32.09 22.99
N ASP A 8 -87.37 31.83 21.72
CA ASP A 8 -87.43 30.49 21.14
C ASP A 8 -86.06 29.79 21.16
N GLN A 9 -84.98 30.54 20.88
CA GLN A 9 -83.62 30.00 21.01
C GLN A 9 -83.27 29.57 22.43
N TYR A 10 -83.75 30.32 23.43
CA TYR A 10 -83.52 29.99 24.84
C TYR A 10 -84.30 28.73 25.23
N ALA A 11 -85.59 28.67 24.85
CA ALA A 11 -86.43 27.50 25.07
C ALA A 11 -85.85 26.24 24.38
N LEU A 12 -85.47 26.35 23.10
CA LEU A 12 -84.82 25.26 22.37
C LEU A 12 -83.46 24.88 22.96
N GLY A 13 -82.70 25.84 23.49
CA GLY A 13 -81.46 25.59 24.21
C GLY A 13 -81.66 24.82 25.51
N LEU A 14 -82.75 25.09 26.25
CA LEU A 14 -83.15 24.33 27.43
C LEU A 14 -83.65 22.93 27.05
N ILE A 15 -84.46 22.80 25.99
CA ILE A 15 -84.88 21.49 25.46
C ILE A 15 -83.65 20.67 25.06
N LEU A 16 -82.67 21.28 24.38
CA LEU A 16 -81.42 20.60 24.03
C LEU A 16 -80.61 20.22 25.27
N TYR A 17 -80.58 21.06 26.31
CA TYR A 17 -79.98 20.70 27.60
C TYR A 17 -80.64 19.44 28.18
N GLU A 18 -81.97 19.41 28.22
CA GLU A 18 -82.74 18.35 28.86
C GLU A 18 -82.64 17.03 28.09
N ILE A 19 -82.71 17.07 26.76
CA ILE A 19 -82.48 15.90 25.91
C ILE A 19 -81.05 15.38 26.08
N THR A 20 -80.06 16.27 26.18
CA THR A 20 -78.65 15.88 26.33
C THR A 20 -78.34 15.33 27.73
N CYS A 21 -78.98 15.86 28.78
CA CYS A 21 -78.71 15.46 30.16
C CYS A 21 -79.67 14.41 30.71
N LEU A 22 -80.82 14.20 30.05
CA LEU A 22 -81.98 13.41 30.49
C LEU A 22 -82.45 13.80 31.91
N LYS A 23 -82.43 15.10 32.20
CA LYS A 23 -82.90 15.69 33.45
C LYS A 23 -83.31 17.15 33.24
N PRO A 24 -84.19 17.73 34.07
CA PRO A 24 -84.60 19.12 33.95
C PRO A 24 -83.42 20.10 33.99
N ALA A 25 -83.52 21.20 33.23
CA ALA A 25 -82.46 22.21 33.16
C ALA A 25 -82.34 23.08 34.42
N VAL A 26 -83.46 23.30 35.09
CA VAL A 26 -83.56 24.10 36.32
C VAL A 26 -84.37 23.31 37.35
N THR A 27 -83.74 22.93 38.45
CA THR A 27 -84.44 22.30 39.59
C THR A 27 -84.54 23.27 40.78
N GLY A 28 -85.46 23.03 41.71
CA GLY A 28 -85.60 23.89 42.89
C GLY A 28 -86.49 23.27 43.95
N LYS A 29 -86.26 23.65 45.22
CA LYS A 29 -87.01 23.13 46.38
C LYS A 29 -88.44 23.72 46.51
N SER A 30 -88.77 24.75 45.71
CA SER A 30 -90.07 25.44 45.71
C SER A 30 -90.31 26.06 44.32
N PRO A 31 -91.56 26.11 43.82
CA PRO A 31 -91.90 26.73 42.53
C PRO A 31 -91.40 28.17 42.40
N LEU A 32 -91.49 28.98 43.46
CA LEU A 32 -91.03 30.36 43.47
C LEU A 32 -89.52 30.45 43.23
N LYS A 33 -88.75 29.49 43.77
CA LYS A 33 -87.30 29.41 43.59
C LYS A 33 -86.92 28.97 42.17
N ILE A 34 -87.72 28.13 41.52
CA ILE A 34 -87.50 27.74 40.11
C ILE A 34 -87.71 28.95 39.20
N VAL A 35 -88.76 29.74 39.43
CA VAL A 35 -89.04 30.98 38.66
C VAL A 35 -87.90 32.00 38.82
N MET A 36 -87.43 32.23 40.05
CA MET A 36 -86.28 33.12 40.29
C MET A 36 -85.01 32.65 39.56
N ARG A 37 -84.69 31.35 39.62
CA ARG A 37 -83.53 30.79 38.90
C ARG A 37 -83.68 30.90 37.38
N GLN A 38 -84.90 30.75 36.84
CA GLN A 38 -85.18 30.97 35.42
C GLN A 38 -85.02 32.44 35.01
N GLN A 39 -85.45 33.38 35.85
CA GLN A 39 -85.27 34.82 35.62
C GLN A 39 -83.78 35.20 35.56
N ASP A 40 -82.95 34.55 36.38
CA ASP A 40 -81.50 34.76 36.37
C ASP A 40 -80.75 33.96 35.30
N ALA A 41 -81.46 33.19 34.48
CA ALA A 41 -80.90 32.25 33.51
C ALA A 41 -79.90 31.25 34.13
N GLU A 42 -80.09 30.93 35.40
CA GLU A 42 -79.34 29.88 36.08
C GLU A 42 -79.77 28.51 35.55
N LYS A 43 -78.80 27.63 35.36
CA LYS A 43 -79.02 26.23 34.97
C LYS A 43 -78.23 25.33 35.90
N ASP A 44 -78.73 24.13 36.10
CA ASP A 44 -77.98 23.11 36.84
C ASP A 44 -76.74 22.65 36.03
N PRO A 45 -75.75 22.01 36.67
CA PRO A 45 -74.58 21.51 35.97
C PRO A 45 -74.94 20.48 34.88
N MET A 46 -74.42 20.73 33.67
CA MET A 46 -74.67 19.91 32.48
C MET A 46 -73.93 18.56 32.56
N ASN A 47 -74.54 17.64 33.29
CA ASN A 47 -74.09 16.28 33.54
C ASN A 47 -75.22 15.31 33.17
N HIS A 48 -74.87 14.28 32.39
CA HIS A 48 -75.80 13.25 31.95
C HIS A 48 -76.27 12.40 33.14
N ILE A 49 -77.55 12.03 33.20
CA ILE A 49 -78.11 11.24 34.32
C ILE A 49 -77.36 9.90 34.51
N ALA A 50 -77.06 9.21 33.42
CA ALA A 50 -76.26 7.99 33.39
C ALA A 50 -74.73 8.21 33.49
N ARG A 51 -74.26 9.40 33.89
CA ARG A 51 -72.84 9.79 34.00
C ARG A 51 -72.01 9.65 32.70
N LEU A 52 -72.67 9.60 31.54
CA LEU A 52 -71.98 9.62 30.24
C LEU A 52 -71.29 10.96 29.99
N LYS A 53 -70.14 10.90 29.30
CA LYS A 53 -69.37 12.08 28.95
C LYS A 53 -70.06 12.85 27.82
N ILE A 54 -70.64 14.00 28.16
CA ILE A 54 -71.22 14.94 27.19
C ILE A 54 -70.07 15.67 26.47
N ALA A 55 -70.10 15.69 25.14
CA ALA A 55 -69.11 16.38 24.30
C ALA A 55 -69.03 17.87 24.65
N ARG A 56 -67.80 18.42 24.69
CA ARG A 56 -67.57 19.81 25.12
C ARG A 56 -68.19 20.82 24.15
N GLU A 57 -68.24 20.44 22.88
CA GLU A 57 -68.82 21.18 21.76
C GLU A 57 -70.35 21.30 21.94
N LEU A 58 -71.01 20.21 22.32
CA LEU A 58 -72.44 20.20 22.64
C LEU A 58 -72.76 21.02 23.90
N LYS A 59 -71.90 20.95 24.94
CA LYS A 59 -72.01 21.84 26.10
C LYS A 59 -71.90 23.31 25.71
N ALA A 60 -71.01 23.65 24.78
CA ALA A 60 -70.84 25.01 24.31
C ALA A 60 -72.06 25.51 23.53
N ILE A 61 -72.64 24.68 22.65
CA ILE A 61 -73.88 25.01 21.90
C ILE A 61 -75.01 25.32 22.87
N VAL A 62 -75.24 24.44 23.86
CA VAL A 62 -76.27 24.63 24.88
C VAL A 62 -76.01 25.90 25.69
N ASN A 63 -74.77 26.11 26.15
CA ASN A 63 -74.42 27.30 26.92
C ASN A 63 -74.54 28.61 26.13
N LYS A 64 -74.30 28.60 24.82
CA LYS A 64 -74.48 29.77 23.95
C LYS A 64 -75.95 30.06 23.69
N ALA A 65 -76.76 29.04 23.42
CA ALA A 65 -78.21 29.18 23.22
C ALA A 65 -78.95 29.71 24.46
N THR A 66 -78.43 29.41 25.65
CA THR A 66 -79.06 29.72 26.96
C THR A 66 -78.36 30.84 27.73
N GLN A 67 -77.64 31.75 27.05
CA GLN A 67 -77.05 32.93 27.69
C GLN A 67 -78.13 33.86 28.26
N LYS A 68 -77.89 34.49 29.41
CA LYS A 68 -78.80 35.47 30.02
C LYS A 68 -79.07 36.65 29.08
N ASP A 69 -77.99 37.22 28.55
CA ASP A 69 -78.03 38.29 27.55
C ASP A 69 -78.46 37.74 26.18
N PRO A 70 -79.60 38.19 25.63
CA PRO A 70 -80.09 37.74 24.32
C PRO A 70 -79.11 38.02 23.17
N ASN A 71 -78.25 39.04 23.27
CA ASN A 71 -77.28 39.40 22.23
C ASN A 71 -76.09 38.43 22.16
N LYS A 72 -75.84 37.66 23.21
CA LYS A 72 -74.78 36.63 23.26
C LYS A 72 -75.24 35.26 22.78
N ARG A 73 -76.54 35.12 22.45
CA ARG A 73 -77.13 33.92 21.83
C ARG A 73 -76.83 33.89 20.32
N TYR A 74 -77.39 32.92 19.62
CA TYR A 74 -77.30 32.86 18.17
C TYR A 74 -78.11 34.01 17.53
N ALA A 75 -77.79 34.42 16.31
CA ALA A 75 -78.56 35.49 15.66
C ALA A 75 -79.96 34.98 15.24
N SER A 76 -80.11 33.67 15.00
CA SER A 76 -81.39 33.03 14.66
C SER A 76 -81.44 31.55 15.07
N VAL A 77 -82.64 30.96 15.10
CA VAL A 77 -82.82 29.50 15.27
C VAL A 77 -82.13 28.71 14.14
N LYS A 78 -82.05 29.28 12.92
CA LYS A 78 -81.34 28.68 11.79
C LYS A 78 -79.85 28.52 12.07
N GLU A 79 -79.22 29.48 12.75
CA GLU A 79 -77.81 29.38 13.15
C GLU A 79 -77.59 28.33 14.25
N LEU A 80 -78.49 28.25 15.24
CA LEU A 80 -78.46 27.19 16.25
C LEU A 80 -78.57 25.80 15.59
N ALA A 81 -79.52 25.62 14.68
CA ALA A 81 -79.70 24.37 13.94
C ALA A 81 -78.48 24.05 13.05
N ALA A 82 -77.86 25.06 12.42
CA ALA A 82 -76.64 24.88 11.65
C ALA A 82 -75.47 24.43 12.53
N ASP A 83 -75.37 24.93 13.77
CA ASP A 83 -74.32 24.56 14.71
C ASP A 83 -74.50 23.13 15.26
N ILE A 84 -75.74 22.72 15.49
CA ILE A 84 -76.08 21.32 15.83
C ILE A 84 -75.74 20.38 14.67
N LYS A 85 -76.05 20.77 13.43
CA LYS A 85 -75.68 19.99 12.23
C LYS A 85 -74.16 19.90 12.07
N ARG A 86 -73.41 20.97 12.36
CA ARG A 86 -71.93 20.95 12.40
C ARG A 86 -71.43 19.96 13.45
N TYR A 87 -71.99 19.98 14.66
CA TYR A 87 -71.66 19.01 15.70
C TYR A 87 -71.91 17.56 15.26
N GLN A 88 -73.08 17.29 14.67
CA GLN A 88 -73.44 15.95 14.16
C GLN A 88 -72.52 15.45 13.04
N ARG A 89 -71.97 16.37 12.24
CA ARG A 89 -71.03 16.07 11.14
C ARG A 89 -69.55 16.07 11.56
N ASP A 90 -69.27 16.20 12.86
CA ASP A 90 -67.90 16.35 13.40
C ASP A 90 -67.15 17.55 12.80
N GLU A 91 -67.86 18.64 12.50
CA GLU A 91 -67.33 19.92 12.00
C GLU A 91 -67.10 20.92 13.14
N PRO A 92 -66.25 21.96 12.94
CA PRO A 92 -66.05 23.02 13.93
C PRO A 92 -67.35 23.78 14.23
N VAL A 93 -67.72 23.85 15.51
CA VAL A 93 -68.94 24.54 15.98
C VAL A 93 -68.69 26.02 16.22
N LEU A 94 -69.64 26.89 15.89
CA LEU A 94 -69.60 28.33 16.13
C LEU A 94 -69.63 28.68 17.62
N ALA A 95 -70.19 27.79 18.45
CA ALA A 95 -70.20 27.95 19.90
C ALA A 95 -68.81 27.86 20.54
N LYS A 96 -67.85 27.21 19.88
CA LYS A 96 -66.53 26.96 20.42
C LYS A 96 -65.51 26.79 19.31
N ARG A 97 -64.51 27.69 19.25
CA ARG A 97 -63.38 27.56 18.33
C ARG A 97 -62.63 26.25 18.59
N ASP A 98 -62.38 25.49 17.52
CA ASP A 98 -61.54 24.30 17.58
C ASP A 98 -60.12 24.69 17.99
N THR A 99 -59.46 23.84 18.79
CA THR A 99 -58.02 23.98 19.03
C THR A 99 -57.24 23.44 17.82
N ILE A 100 -55.99 23.89 17.63
CA ILE A 100 -55.12 23.44 16.52
C ILE A 100 -55.07 21.91 16.46
N LEU A 101 -54.95 21.24 17.61
CA LEU A 101 -54.93 19.78 17.70
C LEU A 101 -56.25 19.12 17.27
N GLN A 102 -57.41 19.70 17.62
CA GLN A 102 -58.73 19.18 17.21
C GLN A 102 -58.94 19.35 15.71
N ALA A 103 -58.56 20.49 15.15
CA ALA A 103 -58.59 20.75 13.71
C ALA A 103 -57.69 19.78 12.94
N SER A 104 -56.44 19.58 13.38
CA SER A 104 -55.51 18.62 12.76
C SER A 104 -56.03 17.19 12.81
N ARG A 105 -56.64 16.75 13.92
CA ARG A 105 -57.22 15.40 14.04
C ARG A 105 -58.39 15.19 13.08
N ARG A 106 -59.29 16.17 12.97
CA ARG A 106 -60.43 16.10 12.03
C ARG A 106 -59.97 16.10 10.59
N TRP A 107 -58.97 16.92 10.25
CA TRP A 107 -58.34 16.92 8.94
C TRP A 107 -57.69 15.57 8.61
N MET A 108 -56.92 14.99 9.53
CA MET A 108 -56.33 13.66 9.35
C MET A 108 -57.38 12.56 9.15
N LYS A 109 -58.51 12.63 9.89
CA LYS A 109 -59.63 11.67 9.75
C LYS A 109 -60.33 11.81 8.39
N ARG A 110 -60.40 13.03 7.84
CA ARG A 110 -60.99 13.32 6.52
C ARG A 110 -60.06 12.96 5.36
N HIS A 111 -58.75 12.99 5.59
CA HIS A 111 -57.70 12.70 4.60
C HIS A 111 -56.87 11.46 4.97
N THR A 112 -57.49 10.42 5.54
CA THR A 112 -56.81 9.19 5.98
C THR A 112 -55.97 8.53 4.90
N GLY A 113 -56.46 8.51 3.65
CA GLY A 113 -55.70 7.98 2.51
C GLY A 113 -54.37 8.70 2.27
N MET A 114 -54.35 10.04 2.35
CA MET A 114 -53.11 10.82 2.19
C MET A 114 -52.16 10.60 3.38
N VAL A 115 -52.69 10.54 4.60
CA VAL A 115 -51.87 10.34 5.81
C VAL A 115 -51.19 8.97 5.78
N VAL A 116 -51.94 7.91 5.45
CA VAL A 116 -51.39 6.56 5.32
C VAL A 116 -50.35 6.50 4.19
N ALA A 117 -50.65 7.06 3.02
CA ALA A 117 -49.70 7.10 1.91
C ALA A 117 -48.41 7.84 2.28
N GLY A 118 -48.51 8.99 2.95
CA GLY A 118 -47.36 9.74 3.44
C GLY A 118 -46.51 8.95 4.44
N PHE A 119 -47.16 8.26 5.38
CA PHE A 119 -46.46 7.41 6.35
C PHE A 119 -45.75 6.23 5.68
N VAL A 120 -46.41 5.55 4.74
CA VAL A 120 -45.79 4.47 3.96
C VAL A 120 -44.59 4.98 3.16
N LEU A 121 -44.71 6.12 2.50
CA LEU A 121 -43.58 6.74 1.78
C LEU A 121 -42.42 7.09 2.70
N LEU A 122 -42.69 7.61 3.90
CA LEU A 122 -41.66 7.88 4.90
C LEU A 122 -40.93 6.61 5.36
N VAL A 123 -41.68 5.53 5.62
CA VAL A 123 -41.09 4.23 5.97
C VAL A 123 -40.25 3.68 4.83
N LEU A 124 -40.77 3.69 3.60
CA LEU A 124 -40.03 3.24 2.41
C LEU A 124 -38.76 4.07 2.17
N PHE A 125 -38.84 5.39 2.33
CA PHE A 125 -37.69 6.28 2.22
C PHE A 125 -36.65 5.99 3.31
N SER A 126 -37.09 5.81 4.57
CA SER A 126 -36.18 5.46 5.67
C SER A 126 -35.48 4.12 5.42
N LEU A 127 -36.21 3.11 4.93
CA LEU A 127 -35.65 1.81 4.59
C LEU A 127 -34.64 1.92 3.44
N PHE A 128 -34.98 2.68 2.40
CA PHE A 128 -34.08 2.97 1.29
C PHE A 128 -32.80 3.69 1.74
N THR A 129 -32.90 4.68 2.62
CA THR A 129 -31.71 5.37 3.14
C THR A 129 -30.83 4.42 3.97
N LEU A 130 -31.44 3.56 4.79
CA LEU A 130 -30.71 2.59 5.62
C LEU A 130 -29.96 1.56 4.76
N THR A 131 -30.61 0.98 3.75
CA THR A 131 -29.98 0.02 2.83
C THR A 131 -28.91 0.68 1.97
N SER A 132 -29.13 1.92 1.53
CA SER A 132 -28.15 2.69 0.76
C SER A 132 -26.88 2.97 1.59
N VAL A 133 -27.03 3.41 2.84
CA VAL A 133 -25.90 3.67 3.75
C VAL A 133 -25.15 2.37 4.07
N ALA A 134 -25.87 1.29 4.36
CA ALA A 134 -25.26 -0.03 4.59
C ALA A 134 -24.50 -0.51 3.34
N GLY A 135 -25.07 -0.33 2.14
CA GLY A 135 -24.42 -0.68 0.87
C GLY A 135 -23.13 0.10 0.66
N VAL A 136 -23.14 1.42 0.86
CA VAL A 136 -21.93 2.27 0.76
C VAL A 136 -20.87 1.83 1.77
N TYR A 137 -21.27 1.50 3.00
CA TYR A 137 -20.35 1.05 4.04
C TYR A 137 -19.70 -0.31 3.69
N GLN A 138 -20.48 -1.26 3.19
CA GLN A 138 -19.97 -2.56 2.71
C GLN A 138 -19.00 -2.40 1.54
N VAL A 139 -19.31 -1.53 0.58
CA VAL A 139 -18.40 -1.22 -0.55
C VAL A 139 -17.10 -0.60 -0.04
N ARG A 140 -17.15 0.35 0.91
CA ARG A 140 -15.95 0.96 1.49
C ARG A 140 -15.10 -0.05 2.25
N LEU A 141 -15.72 -0.93 3.04
CA LEU A 141 -15.02 -2.00 3.75
C LEU A 141 -14.38 -3.00 2.78
N ALA A 142 -15.10 -3.39 1.72
CA ALA A 142 -14.58 -4.28 0.70
C ALA A 142 -13.38 -3.66 -0.02
N MET A 143 -13.46 -2.37 -0.38
CA MET A 143 -12.34 -1.64 -0.98
C MET A 143 -11.15 -1.46 -0.03
N ALA A 144 -11.40 -1.21 1.25
CA ALA A 144 -10.34 -1.13 2.27
C ALA A 144 -9.60 -2.46 2.42
N LYS A 145 -10.33 -3.58 2.53
CA LYS A 145 -9.74 -4.93 2.58
C LYS A 145 -9.00 -5.29 1.30
N TYR A 146 -9.55 -4.92 0.15
CA TYR A 146 -8.91 -5.13 -1.14
C TYR A 146 -7.57 -4.38 -1.22
N ARG A 147 -7.55 -3.11 -0.80
CA ARG A 147 -6.32 -2.29 -0.75
C ARG A 147 -5.30 -2.86 0.24
N GLU A 148 -5.74 -3.26 1.43
CA GLU A 148 -4.89 -3.89 2.44
C GLU A 148 -4.25 -5.19 1.90
N GLY A 149 -5.04 -6.02 1.21
CA GLY A 149 -4.53 -7.22 0.55
C GLY A 149 -3.50 -6.92 -0.54
N GLN A 150 -3.72 -5.87 -1.34
CA GLN A 150 -2.74 -5.44 -2.35
C GLN A 150 -1.42 -4.96 -1.73
N VAL A 151 -1.48 -4.14 -0.68
CA VAL A 151 -0.27 -3.68 0.03
C VAL A 151 0.46 -4.84 0.69
N SER A 152 -0.27 -5.74 1.36
CA SER A 152 0.31 -6.92 1.99
C SER A 152 1.03 -7.83 0.98
N ASN A 153 0.39 -8.10 -0.17
CA ASN A 153 1.00 -8.86 -1.25
C ASN A 153 2.24 -8.16 -1.79
N LEU A 154 2.16 -6.85 -2.05
CA LEU A 154 3.31 -6.06 -2.51
C LEU A 154 4.48 -6.18 -1.53
N LEU A 155 4.23 -6.02 -0.22
CA LEU A 155 5.27 -6.12 0.80
C LEU A 155 5.86 -7.52 0.89
N THR A 156 5.03 -8.55 0.75
CA THR A 156 5.49 -9.94 0.75
C THR A 156 6.40 -10.20 -0.45
N THR A 157 6.01 -9.74 -1.65
CA THR A 157 6.82 -9.86 -2.86
C THR A 157 8.13 -9.06 -2.75
N VAL A 158 8.08 -7.82 -2.25
CA VAL A 158 9.29 -7.00 -2.01
C VAL A 158 10.23 -7.70 -1.02
N ALA A 159 9.70 -8.18 0.11
CA ALA A 159 10.50 -8.85 1.14
C ALA A 159 11.10 -10.16 0.63
N ALA A 160 10.34 -10.95 -0.14
CA ALA A 160 10.85 -12.15 -0.78
C ALA A 160 11.98 -11.83 -1.77
N GLN A 161 11.80 -10.80 -2.61
CA GLN A 161 12.84 -10.37 -3.54
C GLN A 161 14.09 -9.85 -2.81
N ALA A 162 13.91 -9.04 -1.76
CA ALA A 162 15.03 -8.56 -0.94
C ALA A 162 15.80 -9.73 -0.31
N SER A 163 15.10 -10.72 0.24
CA SER A 163 15.69 -11.95 0.78
C SER A 163 16.45 -12.75 -0.28
N LEU A 164 15.94 -12.83 -1.51
CA LEU A 164 16.64 -13.46 -2.64
C LEU A 164 17.93 -12.70 -2.99
N ILE A 165 17.89 -11.37 -3.02
CA ILE A 165 19.07 -10.53 -3.27
C ILE A 165 20.11 -10.76 -2.18
N ASP A 166 19.72 -10.67 -0.91
CA ASP A 166 20.61 -10.90 0.23
C ASP A 166 21.25 -12.30 0.15
N GLY A 167 20.45 -13.32 -0.15
CA GLY A 167 20.92 -14.70 -0.34
C GLY A 167 21.95 -14.84 -1.48
N GLN A 168 21.75 -14.15 -2.60
CA GLN A 168 22.69 -14.16 -3.72
C GLN A 168 24.01 -13.46 -3.38
N PHE A 169 23.95 -12.29 -2.72
CA PHE A 169 25.15 -11.57 -2.31
C PHE A 169 25.95 -12.35 -1.26
N LEU A 170 25.29 -12.96 -0.27
CA LEU A 170 25.92 -13.86 0.70
C LEU A 170 26.56 -15.08 0.03
N LYS A 171 25.90 -15.65 -0.97
CA LYS A 171 26.46 -16.75 -1.77
C LYS A 171 27.75 -16.31 -2.48
N TYR A 172 27.77 -15.13 -3.09
CA TYR A 172 28.96 -14.60 -3.76
C TYR A 172 30.09 -14.31 -2.77
N GLU A 173 29.79 -13.76 -1.61
CA GLU A 173 30.76 -13.58 -0.51
C GLU A 173 31.36 -14.91 -0.04
N GLY A 174 30.54 -15.96 0.05
CA GLY A 174 30.99 -17.32 0.35
C GLY A 174 31.94 -17.87 -0.72
N LEU A 175 31.58 -17.75 -2.00
CA LEU A 175 32.43 -18.16 -3.13
C LEU A 175 33.77 -17.41 -3.15
N LEU A 176 33.75 -16.10 -2.91
CA LEU A 176 34.95 -15.27 -2.80
C LEU A 176 35.81 -15.69 -1.60
N SER A 177 35.20 -16.02 -0.46
CA SER A 177 35.92 -16.48 0.72
C SER A 177 36.65 -17.80 0.46
N VAL A 178 36.00 -18.74 -0.23
CA VAL A 178 36.66 -19.98 -0.67
C VAL A 178 37.81 -19.68 -1.62
N LEU A 179 37.62 -18.80 -2.60
CA LEU A 179 38.67 -18.39 -3.54
C LEU A 179 39.87 -17.76 -2.81
N ALA A 180 39.61 -16.89 -1.83
CA ALA A 180 40.63 -16.21 -1.04
C ALA A 180 41.43 -17.20 -0.19
N VAL A 181 40.76 -18.05 0.60
CA VAL A 181 41.42 -19.08 1.42
C VAL A 181 42.25 -20.04 0.58
N THR A 182 41.73 -20.46 -0.59
CA THR A 182 42.49 -21.32 -1.52
C THR A 182 43.75 -20.60 -2.03
N GLY A 183 43.63 -19.31 -2.36
CA GLY A 183 44.75 -18.48 -2.78
C GLY A 183 45.82 -18.33 -1.69
N GLU A 184 45.42 -18.05 -0.45
CA GLU A 184 46.33 -17.99 0.72
C GLU A 184 47.07 -19.31 0.92
N GLU A 185 46.36 -20.43 0.84
CA GLU A 185 46.96 -21.76 1.00
C GLU A 185 48.01 -22.06 -0.08
N LEU A 186 47.71 -21.75 -1.34
CA LEU A 186 48.63 -21.99 -2.46
C LEU A 186 49.84 -21.06 -2.41
N LEU A 187 49.64 -19.78 -2.08
CA LEU A 187 50.71 -18.79 -1.97
C LEU A 187 51.62 -19.03 -0.76
N GLY A 188 51.12 -19.72 0.28
CA GLY A 188 51.91 -20.14 1.44
C GLY A 188 52.79 -21.37 1.22
N ARG A 189 52.62 -22.10 0.10
CA ARG A 189 53.44 -23.27 -0.24
C ARG A 189 54.69 -22.85 -1.01
N PRO A 190 55.84 -23.56 -0.93
CA PRO A 190 56.99 -23.23 -1.76
C PRO A 190 56.63 -23.35 -3.26
N PRO A 191 57.11 -22.43 -4.11
CA PRO A 191 56.83 -22.48 -5.55
C PRO A 191 57.44 -23.75 -6.15
N THR A 192 56.61 -24.58 -6.76
CA THR A 192 57.04 -25.76 -7.50
C THR A 192 56.99 -25.45 -8.99
N LEU A 193 58.16 -25.13 -9.56
CA LEU A 193 58.31 -24.97 -11.01
C LEU A 193 57.96 -26.29 -11.70
N GLY A 194 57.16 -26.24 -12.75
CA GLY A 194 56.70 -27.42 -13.47
C GLY A 194 56.26 -27.14 -14.90
N GLU A 195 55.63 -28.14 -15.52
CA GLU A 195 55.14 -28.09 -16.91
C GLU A 195 53.78 -27.36 -17.05
N GLN A 196 53.30 -26.67 -16.02
CA GLN A 196 52.05 -25.94 -16.11
C GLN A 196 52.16 -24.85 -17.18
N SER A 197 51.15 -24.76 -18.04
CA SER A 197 51.06 -23.69 -19.04
C SER A 197 50.68 -22.38 -18.35
N LEU A 198 51.57 -21.38 -18.46
CA LEU A 198 51.38 -20.06 -17.90
C LEU A 198 51.24 -19.06 -19.05
N PHE A 199 50.10 -18.39 -19.15
CA PHE A 199 49.80 -17.47 -20.23
C PHE A 199 49.73 -16.03 -19.72
N THR A 200 50.59 -15.18 -20.24
CA THR A 200 50.59 -13.73 -20.00
C THR A 200 49.65 -13.00 -20.95
N SER A 201 49.38 -11.72 -20.69
CA SER A 201 48.53 -10.92 -21.58
C SER A 201 49.08 -10.81 -23.01
N GLU A 202 50.40 -10.94 -23.18
CA GLU A 202 51.08 -10.99 -24.48
C GLU A 202 50.84 -12.33 -25.18
N ASP A 203 50.92 -13.45 -24.46
CA ASP A 203 50.71 -14.79 -25.00
C ASP A 203 49.28 -14.95 -25.57
N PHE A 204 48.28 -14.34 -24.93
CA PHE A 204 46.89 -14.30 -25.45
C PHE A 204 46.72 -13.53 -26.77
N LYS A 205 47.70 -12.71 -27.16
CA LYS A 205 47.72 -11.97 -28.44
C LYS A 205 48.59 -12.66 -29.49
N ASP A 206 49.36 -13.67 -29.10
CA ASP A 206 50.31 -14.38 -29.95
C ASP A 206 49.63 -15.58 -30.63
N PRO A 207 49.56 -15.65 -31.96
CA PRO A 207 48.97 -16.76 -32.71
C PRO A 207 49.63 -18.14 -32.48
N GLU A 208 50.86 -18.20 -31.98
CA GLU A 208 51.57 -19.46 -31.74
C GLU A 208 51.50 -19.90 -30.28
N ASN A 209 51.48 -18.94 -29.34
CA ASN A 209 51.63 -19.20 -27.91
C ASN A 209 50.32 -19.05 -27.10
N HIS A 210 49.20 -18.70 -27.74
CA HIS A 210 47.92 -18.54 -27.05
C HIS A 210 47.35 -19.87 -26.49
N PRO A 211 46.45 -19.80 -25.48
CA PRO A 211 45.74 -20.98 -25.01
C PRO A 211 44.97 -21.67 -26.14
N LYS A 212 45.02 -23.00 -26.19
CA LYS A 212 44.38 -23.80 -27.26
C LYS A 212 42.85 -23.70 -27.27
N ASP A 213 42.24 -23.36 -26.14
CA ASP A 213 40.79 -23.19 -26.00
C ASP A 213 40.31 -21.76 -26.25
N LEU A 214 41.22 -20.84 -26.61
CA LEU A 214 40.89 -19.44 -26.90
C LEU A 214 39.86 -19.37 -28.03
N ALA A 215 38.69 -18.81 -27.73
CA ALA A 215 37.59 -18.70 -28.68
C ALA A 215 36.79 -17.41 -28.47
N ASP A 216 36.19 -16.91 -29.54
CA ASP A 216 35.30 -15.74 -29.49
C ASP A 216 34.11 -15.99 -28.55
N SER A 217 33.85 -15.01 -27.68
CA SER A 217 32.71 -15.02 -26.78
C SER A 217 31.72 -13.93 -27.14
N SER A 218 30.45 -14.31 -27.32
CA SER A 218 29.35 -13.35 -27.46
C SER A 218 29.04 -12.62 -26.15
N ARG A 219 29.28 -13.27 -25.00
CA ARG A 219 29.09 -12.68 -23.67
C ARG A 219 30.09 -11.55 -23.37
N TYR A 220 31.38 -11.81 -23.61
CA TYR A 220 32.47 -10.89 -23.31
C TYR A 220 32.83 -9.98 -24.49
N ASN A 221 32.30 -10.28 -25.68
CA ASN A 221 32.59 -9.55 -26.92
C ASN A 221 34.09 -9.47 -27.23
N MET A 222 34.82 -10.55 -26.91
CA MET A 222 36.24 -10.77 -27.19
C MET A 222 36.59 -12.27 -27.13
N PRO A 223 37.75 -12.69 -27.67
CA PRO A 223 38.28 -14.01 -27.40
C PRO A 223 38.61 -14.22 -25.92
N ILE A 224 38.15 -15.33 -25.35
CA ILE A 224 38.47 -15.74 -23.98
C ILE A 224 38.92 -17.20 -23.92
N SER A 225 39.71 -17.54 -22.90
CA SER A 225 39.99 -18.91 -22.47
C SER A 225 39.15 -19.22 -21.24
N VAL A 226 38.40 -20.32 -21.28
CA VAL A 226 37.62 -20.83 -20.15
C VAL A 226 38.41 -21.86 -19.35
N GLU A 227 39.49 -22.40 -19.90
CA GLU A 227 40.37 -23.35 -19.22
C GLU A 227 41.51 -22.66 -18.47
N HIS A 228 42.03 -21.56 -18.99
CA HIS A 228 43.24 -20.92 -18.47
C HIS A 228 43.00 -19.46 -18.05
N PRO A 229 43.42 -19.05 -16.85
CA PRO A 229 43.48 -17.64 -16.48
C PRO A 229 44.61 -16.93 -17.24
N VAL A 230 44.55 -15.60 -17.25
CA VAL A 230 45.64 -14.75 -17.73
C VAL A 230 46.43 -14.19 -16.55
N TYR A 231 47.76 -14.20 -16.67
CA TYR A 231 48.67 -13.55 -15.75
C TYR A 231 49.10 -12.19 -16.29
N VAL A 232 48.75 -11.14 -15.56
CA VAL A 232 49.17 -9.77 -15.85
C VAL A 232 50.23 -9.36 -14.85
N ILE A 233 51.35 -8.88 -15.36
CA ILE A 233 52.48 -8.42 -14.55
C ILE A 233 52.36 -6.91 -14.43
N GLY A 234 52.29 -6.42 -13.18
CA GLY A 234 52.16 -5.00 -12.89
C GLY A 234 53.26 -4.15 -13.50
N LYS A 235 52.98 -2.85 -13.60
CA LYS A 235 53.92 -1.91 -14.21
C LYS A 235 55.24 -1.92 -13.43
N ASP A 236 56.35 -1.93 -14.16
CA ASP A 236 57.71 -1.90 -13.60
C ASP A 236 58.07 -3.14 -12.74
N VAL A 237 57.31 -4.23 -12.84
CA VAL A 237 57.60 -5.52 -12.18
C VAL A 237 58.30 -6.47 -13.16
N ALA A 238 59.42 -7.04 -12.75
CA ALA A 238 60.16 -7.98 -13.58
C ALA A 238 59.55 -9.40 -13.49
N LYS A 239 59.31 -10.07 -14.63
CA LYS A 239 58.66 -11.40 -14.67
C LYS A 239 59.27 -12.42 -13.72
N HIS A 240 60.60 -12.46 -13.60
CA HIS A 240 61.29 -13.42 -12.74
C HIS A 240 60.95 -13.26 -11.25
N THR A 241 60.59 -12.06 -10.77
CA THR A 241 60.26 -11.81 -9.36
C THR A 241 58.88 -12.33 -8.98
N VAL A 242 58.00 -12.54 -9.96
CA VAL A 242 56.63 -13.03 -9.76
C VAL A 242 56.40 -14.43 -10.31
N THR A 243 57.39 -15.03 -10.99
CA THR A 243 57.28 -16.35 -11.60
C THR A 243 56.88 -17.42 -10.58
N GLY A 244 57.45 -17.40 -9.37
CA GLY A 244 57.06 -18.32 -8.30
C GLY A 244 55.56 -18.24 -7.97
N SER A 245 55.03 -17.02 -7.84
CA SER A 245 53.60 -16.78 -7.60
C SER A 245 52.71 -17.19 -8.77
N MET A 246 53.19 -17.07 -10.01
CA MET A 246 52.47 -17.59 -11.18
C MET A 246 52.28 -19.11 -11.09
N TYR A 247 53.33 -19.86 -10.74
CA TYR A 247 53.23 -21.32 -10.55
C TYR A 247 52.40 -21.73 -9.35
N GLN A 248 52.40 -20.96 -8.26
CA GLN A 248 51.52 -21.21 -7.12
C GLN A 248 50.04 -21.04 -7.52
N LEU A 249 49.72 -19.95 -8.22
CA LEU A 249 48.37 -19.63 -8.65
C LEU A 249 47.89 -20.44 -9.86
N SER A 250 48.76 -21.11 -10.61
CA SER A 250 48.36 -21.99 -11.73
C SER A 250 47.56 -23.21 -11.31
N ARG A 251 47.40 -23.43 -10.00
CA ARG A 251 46.52 -24.46 -9.44
C ARG A 251 45.11 -23.93 -9.15
N MET A 252 44.85 -22.64 -9.41
CA MET A 252 43.56 -22.00 -9.21
C MET A 252 42.59 -22.18 -10.38
N ASP A 253 43.04 -22.67 -11.54
CA ASP A 253 42.23 -22.78 -12.78
C ASP A 253 40.86 -23.41 -12.54
N HIS A 254 40.84 -24.54 -11.83
CA HIS A 254 39.59 -25.21 -11.46
C HIS A 254 38.74 -24.37 -10.49
N HIS A 255 39.37 -23.74 -9.51
CA HIS A 255 38.67 -22.94 -8.49
C HIS A 255 38.01 -21.69 -9.08
N TYR A 256 38.69 -20.99 -9.99
CA TYR A 256 38.11 -19.86 -10.71
C TYR A 256 36.88 -20.26 -11.52
N LYS A 257 36.99 -21.34 -12.30
CA LYS A 257 35.87 -21.87 -13.07
C LYS A 257 34.68 -22.25 -12.17
N GLN A 258 34.95 -22.89 -11.04
CA GLN A 258 33.93 -23.27 -10.07
C GLN A 258 33.24 -22.06 -9.45
N VAL A 259 33.95 -20.98 -9.15
CA VAL A 259 33.35 -19.73 -8.65
C VAL A 259 32.33 -19.17 -9.66
N LEU A 260 32.69 -19.10 -10.95
CA LEU A 260 31.76 -18.62 -11.98
C LEU A 260 30.56 -19.54 -12.15
N LEU A 261 30.76 -20.85 -12.28
CA LEU A 261 29.67 -21.81 -12.47
C LEU A 261 28.72 -21.82 -11.26
N ARG A 262 29.27 -21.94 -10.05
CA ARG A 262 28.47 -21.98 -8.82
C ARG A 262 27.74 -20.66 -8.57
N SER A 263 28.19 -19.54 -9.15
CA SER A 263 27.46 -18.27 -9.04
C SER A 263 26.05 -18.32 -9.63
N GLU A 264 25.83 -19.12 -10.69
CA GLU A 264 24.49 -19.40 -11.24
C GLU A 264 23.70 -20.25 -10.23
N LYS A 265 24.13 -21.50 -10.03
CA LYS A 265 23.50 -22.49 -9.16
C LYS A 265 24.48 -23.61 -8.82
N GLU A 266 24.22 -24.36 -7.75
CA GLU A 266 25.14 -25.38 -7.25
C GLU A 266 25.34 -26.52 -8.27
N GLU A 267 24.29 -26.89 -9.02
CA GLU A 267 24.33 -27.95 -10.03
C GLU A 267 25.27 -27.62 -11.19
N ALA A 268 25.52 -26.33 -11.45
CA ALA A 268 26.41 -25.88 -12.51
C ALA A 268 27.87 -26.33 -12.29
N ALA A 269 28.26 -26.63 -11.04
CA ALA A 269 29.56 -27.17 -10.69
C ALA A 269 29.89 -28.50 -11.41
N THR A 270 28.85 -29.24 -11.81
CA THR A 270 28.97 -30.58 -12.43
C THR A 270 28.71 -30.56 -13.94
N TYR A 271 28.64 -29.38 -14.56
CA TYR A 271 28.50 -29.27 -16.01
C TYR A 271 29.65 -29.97 -16.74
N THR A 272 29.32 -30.62 -17.86
CA THR A 272 30.33 -31.15 -18.77
C THR A 272 31.19 -30.01 -19.32
N PRO A 273 32.45 -30.25 -19.72
CA PRO A 273 33.34 -29.18 -20.22
C PRO A 273 32.71 -28.32 -21.31
N LYS A 274 32.05 -28.94 -22.30
CA LYS A 274 31.34 -28.23 -23.37
C LYS A 274 30.18 -27.36 -22.85
N ARG A 275 29.44 -27.84 -21.85
CA ARG A 275 28.34 -27.07 -21.24
C ARG A 275 28.87 -25.93 -20.38
N ALA A 276 29.92 -26.15 -19.61
CA ALA A 276 30.60 -25.13 -18.81
C ALA A 276 31.16 -24.03 -19.71
N GLN A 277 31.84 -24.39 -20.81
CA GLN A 277 32.33 -23.44 -21.80
C GLN A 277 31.20 -22.58 -22.34
N ARG A 278 30.12 -23.19 -22.84
CA ARG A 278 28.95 -22.45 -23.35
C ARG A 278 28.30 -21.55 -22.30
N ALA A 279 28.19 -22.03 -21.06
CA ALA A 279 27.62 -21.26 -19.95
C ALA A 279 28.44 -19.99 -19.70
N ILE A 280 29.77 -20.10 -19.69
CA ILE A 280 30.67 -18.97 -19.43
C ILE A 280 30.76 -18.04 -20.65
N SER A 281 30.97 -18.57 -21.86
CA SER A 281 31.31 -17.79 -23.05
C SER A 281 30.10 -17.25 -23.85
N GLU A 282 28.93 -17.89 -23.76
CA GLU A 282 27.75 -17.50 -24.56
C GLU A 282 26.57 -17.06 -23.71
N VAL A 283 26.17 -17.90 -22.74
CA VAL A 283 24.96 -17.65 -21.93
C VAL A 283 25.22 -16.53 -20.93
N GLY A 284 26.37 -16.56 -20.27
CA GLY A 284 26.75 -15.62 -19.23
C GLY A 284 26.40 -16.15 -17.84
N MET A 285 27.33 -15.96 -16.92
CA MET A 285 27.16 -16.24 -15.49
C MET A 285 26.89 -14.94 -14.72
N PRO A 286 26.27 -15.01 -13.53
CA PRO A 286 26.08 -13.84 -12.67
C PRO A 286 27.40 -13.10 -12.38
N LEU A 287 28.43 -13.84 -11.99
CA LEU A 287 29.79 -13.32 -11.89
C LEU A 287 30.46 -13.34 -13.27
N ALA A 288 30.95 -12.19 -13.72
CA ALA A 288 31.73 -12.08 -14.95
C ALA A 288 33.20 -12.39 -14.71
N TRP A 289 33.75 -11.93 -13.59
CA TRP A 289 35.19 -12.02 -13.32
C TRP A 289 35.47 -12.62 -11.96
N ALA A 290 36.56 -13.38 -11.88
CA ALA A 290 37.19 -13.81 -10.65
C ALA A 290 38.70 -13.65 -10.77
N TYR A 291 39.34 -13.08 -9.75
CA TYR A 291 40.75 -12.69 -9.86
C TYR A 291 41.47 -12.62 -8.52
N ILE A 292 42.80 -12.66 -8.57
CA ILE A 292 43.70 -12.43 -7.44
C ILE A 292 44.77 -11.43 -7.88
N GLY A 293 44.88 -10.30 -7.17
CA GLY A 293 45.98 -9.35 -7.29
C GLY A 293 46.90 -9.41 -6.08
N LEU A 294 48.21 -9.50 -6.28
CA LEU A 294 49.21 -9.60 -5.22
C LEU A 294 49.92 -8.27 -4.97
N GLU A 295 50.44 -8.08 -3.76
CA GLU A 295 51.22 -6.89 -3.37
C GLU A 295 52.51 -6.75 -4.20
N ASN A 296 53.05 -7.88 -4.71
CA ASN A 296 54.19 -7.91 -5.62
C ASN A 296 53.83 -7.49 -7.07
N GLY A 297 52.57 -7.14 -7.34
CA GLY A 297 52.09 -6.65 -8.64
C GLY A 297 51.64 -7.73 -9.63
N LEU A 298 51.69 -9.02 -9.27
CA LEU A 298 51.08 -10.07 -10.09
C LEU A 298 49.56 -10.02 -10.01
N TYR A 299 48.89 -10.22 -11.15
CA TYR A 299 47.44 -10.35 -11.24
C TYR A 299 47.07 -11.60 -12.03
N SER A 300 46.30 -12.48 -11.41
CA SER A 300 45.70 -13.66 -12.05
C SER A 300 44.22 -13.39 -12.27
N HIS A 301 43.76 -13.47 -13.52
CA HIS A 301 42.40 -13.09 -13.91
C HIS A 301 41.70 -14.17 -14.72
N TYR A 302 40.43 -14.41 -14.40
CA TYR A 302 39.60 -15.41 -15.03
C TYR A 302 38.19 -14.89 -15.37
N PRO A 303 37.61 -15.25 -16.54
CA PRO A 303 38.23 -15.99 -17.65
C PRO A 303 39.45 -15.30 -18.24
N GLY A 304 40.37 -16.08 -18.82
CA GLY A 304 41.62 -15.55 -19.36
C GLY A 304 41.37 -14.80 -20.68
N HIS A 305 42.02 -13.64 -20.86
CA HIS A 305 41.90 -12.85 -22.09
C HIS A 305 43.06 -11.86 -22.26
N GLY A 306 43.27 -11.37 -23.48
CA GLY A 306 44.38 -10.46 -23.83
C GLY A 306 44.14 -8.96 -23.67
N SER A 307 42.99 -8.49 -23.17
CA SER A 307 42.63 -7.06 -23.23
C SER A 307 43.43 -6.13 -22.30
N PHE A 308 44.29 -6.64 -21.42
CA PHE A 308 45.04 -5.81 -20.47
C PHE A 308 46.17 -5.01 -21.14
N LYS A 309 46.27 -3.73 -20.76
CA LYS A 309 47.34 -2.81 -21.19
C LYS A 309 47.68 -1.85 -20.05
N ASN A 310 48.95 -1.75 -19.68
CA ASN A 310 49.44 -0.90 -18.58
C ASN A 310 48.62 -1.08 -17.28
N PHE A 311 48.24 -2.33 -16.97
CA PHE A 311 47.38 -2.65 -15.84
C PHE A 311 48.23 -2.99 -14.62
N ASP A 312 47.86 -2.44 -13.46
CA ASP A 312 48.40 -2.84 -12.16
C ASP A 312 47.23 -3.07 -11.19
N PRO A 313 47.14 -4.25 -10.55
CA PRO A 313 46.06 -4.54 -9.61
C PRO A 313 46.05 -3.59 -8.41
N ARG A 314 47.21 -3.09 -7.96
CA ARG A 314 47.36 -2.27 -6.75
C ARG A 314 46.77 -0.87 -6.91
N ASP A 315 46.65 -0.41 -8.16
CA ASP A 315 46.05 0.88 -8.48
C ASP A 315 44.51 0.85 -8.48
N ARG A 316 43.91 -0.34 -8.48
CA ARG A 316 42.47 -0.53 -8.67
C ARG A 316 41.66 -0.20 -7.42
N ASN A 317 40.44 0.29 -7.61
CA ASN A 317 39.53 0.65 -6.52
C ASN A 317 39.20 -0.54 -5.63
N TRP A 318 38.94 -1.72 -6.21
CA TRP A 318 38.66 -2.95 -5.45
C TRP A 318 39.84 -3.38 -4.57
N TYR A 319 41.08 -3.16 -5.04
CA TYR A 319 42.28 -3.49 -4.28
C TYR A 319 42.44 -2.56 -3.08
N LYS A 320 42.36 -1.25 -3.33
CA LYS A 320 42.44 -0.21 -2.29
C LYS A 320 41.30 -0.31 -1.27
N LEU A 321 40.12 -0.74 -1.70
CA LEU A 321 38.95 -0.96 -0.84
C LEU A 321 39.21 -2.08 0.16
N ALA A 322 39.69 -3.23 -0.31
CA ALA A 322 39.85 -4.41 0.53
C ALA A 322 41.16 -4.42 1.32
N LYS A 323 42.22 -3.73 0.85
CA LYS A 323 43.53 -3.74 1.52
C LYS A 323 43.41 -3.34 2.99
N GLY A 324 43.79 -4.25 3.88
CA GLY A 324 43.74 -4.05 5.33
C GLY A 324 42.38 -4.32 5.97
N THR A 325 41.36 -4.73 5.20
CA THR A 325 40.09 -5.24 5.75
C THR A 325 40.15 -6.76 5.95
N ARG A 326 39.14 -7.31 6.62
CA ARG A 326 38.95 -8.75 6.82
C ARG A 326 37.61 -9.16 6.27
N GLY A 327 37.60 -10.22 5.47
CA GLY A 327 36.40 -10.77 4.87
C GLY A 327 35.94 -10.02 3.62
N PRO A 328 34.91 -10.55 2.93
CA PRO A 328 34.33 -9.96 1.74
C PRO A 328 33.84 -8.53 1.97
N THR A 329 34.20 -7.62 1.07
CA THR A 329 33.82 -6.21 1.11
C THR A 329 33.33 -5.76 -0.27
N TRP A 330 32.10 -5.25 -0.33
CA TRP A 330 31.52 -4.71 -1.56
C TRP A 330 31.92 -3.26 -1.82
N GLY A 331 32.36 -2.98 -3.04
CA GLY A 331 32.77 -1.65 -3.47
C GLY A 331 31.67 -0.80 -4.07
N ALA A 332 32.02 0.42 -4.46
CA ALA A 332 31.16 1.22 -5.31
C ALA A 332 31.18 0.70 -6.76
N PRO A 333 30.09 0.92 -7.52
CA PRO A 333 30.05 0.62 -8.94
C PRO A 333 31.21 1.27 -9.69
N HIS A 334 31.76 0.57 -10.67
CA HIS A 334 32.77 1.13 -11.56
C HIS A 334 32.73 0.49 -12.95
N ALA A 335 33.38 1.15 -13.90
CA ALA A 335 33.54 0.61 -15.24
C ALA A 335 34.59 -0.51 -15.23
N ASP A 336 34.23 -1.64 -15.81
CA ASP A 336 35.16 -2.71 -16.11
C ASP A 336 36.17 -2.26 -17.17
N VAL A 337 37.44 -2.58 -16.95
CA VAL A 337 38.54 -2.24 -17.87
C VAL A 337 38.58 -3.14 -19.10
N SER A 338 37.99 -4.34 -19.00
CA SER A 338 37.93 -5.31 -20.08
C SER A 338 36.75 -5.08 -21.03
N GLY A 339 35.77 -4.27 -20.66
CA GLY A 339 34.68 -3.84 -21.55
C GLY A 339 33.29 -4.40 -21.23
N MET A 340 33.10 -5.05 -20.07
CA MET A 340 31.79 -5.57 -19.61
C MET A 340 30.80 -4.49 -19.16
N GLY A 341 31.15 -3.21 -19.29
CA GLY A 341 30.31 -2.09 -18.87
C GLY A 341 30.46 -1.81 -17.37
N LEU A 342 29.34 -1.67 -16.65
CA LEU A 342 29.36 -1.44 -15.21
C LEU A 342 29.34 -2.75 -14.43
N VAL A 343 30.22 -2.84 -13.45
CA VAL A 343 30.33 -3.96 -12.53
C VAL A 343 30.29 -3.48 -11.08
N LEU A 344 29.88 -4.39 -10.21
CA LEU A 344 30.00 -4.26 -8.77
C LEU A 344 30.99 -5.32 -8.29
N SER A 345 32.08 -4.89 -7.67
CA SER A 345 33.12 -5.81 -7.19
C SER A 345 32.95 -6.12 -5.72
N CYS A 346 33.11 -7.39 -5.36
CA CYS A 346 33.38 -7.84 -4.01
C CYS A 346 34.84 -8.24 -3.92
N ALA A 347 35.54 -7.77 -2.88
CA ALA A 347 36.96 -8.01 -2.70
C ALA A 347 37.26 -8.49 -1.27
N ASN A 348 38.27 -9.36 -1.14
CA ASN A 348 38.68 -9.93 0.13
C ASN A 348 40.22 -9.93 0.22
N SER A 349 40.77 -9.40 1.30
CA SER A 349 42.22 -9.40 1.54
C SER A 349 42.76 -10.81 1.75
N LEU A 350 43.99 -11.04 1.30
CA LEU A 350 44.75 -12.27 1.46
C LEU A 350 45.89 -12.02 2.44
N TYR A 351 46.10 -12.96 3.35
CA TYR A 351 47.15 -12.91 4.36
C TYR A 351 47.97 -14.21 4.41
N THR A 352 49.24 -14.10 4.80
CA THR A 352 50.04 -15.26 5.18
C THR A 352 49.55 -15.86 6.49
N LYS A 353 50.06 -17.05 6.86
CA LYS A 353 49.84 -17.64 8.19
C LYS A 353 50.26 -16.71 9.32
N ASP A 354 51.31 -15.91 9.09
CA ASP A 354 51.85 -14.92 10.01
C ASP A 354 51.09 -13.58 9.97
N GLN A 355 49.92 -13.54 9.32
CA GLN A 355 49.05 -12.37 9.21
C GLN A 355 49.64 -11.20 8.41
N GLU A 356 50.62 -11.46 7.55
CA GLU A 356 51.16 -10.46 6.63
C GLU A 356 50.25 -10.34 5.40
N PHE A 357 49.91 -9.12 5.01
CA PHE A 357 49.11 -8.86 3.82
C PHE A 357 49.88 -9.23 2.54
N ILE A 358 49.30 -10.05 1.67
CA ILE A 358 49.95 -10.51 0.42
C ILE A 358 49.18 -10.16 -0.85
N GLY A 359 47.91 -9.76 -0.74
CA GLY A 359 47.11 -9.43 -1.91
C GLY A 359 45.62 -9.34 -1.61
N VAL A 360 44.83 -9.33 -2.68
CA VAL A 360 43.36 -9.23 -2.65
C VAL A 360 42.80 -10.19 -3.71
N ALA A 361 41.86 -11.04 -3.31
CA ALA A 361 40.99 -11.75 -4.23
C ALA A 361 39.75 -10.89 -4.52
N GLY A 362 39.18 -11.01 -5.72
CA GLY A 362 37.95 -10.33 -6.06
C GLY A 362 37.10 -11.06 -7.08
N ILE A 363 35.83 -10.69 -7.09
CA ILE A 363 34.81 -11.14 -8.03
C ILE A 363 33.97 -9.96 -8.47
N ASP A 364 33.52 -9.97 -9.73
CA ASP A 364 32.69 -8.91 -10.28
C ASP A 364 31.33 -9.45 -10.74
N VAL A 365 30.25 -8.88 -10.19
CA VAL A 365 28.89 -9.08 -10.70
C VAL A 365 28.55 -7.98 -11.70
N THR A 366 27.88 -8.36 -12.79
CA THR A 366 27.49 -7.38 -13.82
C THR A 366 26.19 -6.67 -13.47
N PHE A 367 26.10 -5.40 -13.86
CA PHE A 367 24.86 -4.64 -13.67
C PHE A 367 23.69 -5.19 -14.48
N ASP A 368 23.94 -5.77 -15.65
CA ASP A 368 22.90 -6.42 -16.46
C ASP A 368 22.24 -7.55 -15.66
N PHE A 369 23.02 -8.41 -15.00
CA PHE A 369 22.49 -9.44 -14.11
C PHE A 369 21.70 -8.86 -12.93
N ILE A 370 22.24 -7.85 -12.23
CA ILE A 370 21.54 -7.24 -11.10
C ILE A 370 20.20 -6.61 -11.56
N ILE A 371 20.17 -5.97 -12.73
CA ILE A 371 18.96 -5.35 -13.24
C ILE A 371 17.94 -6.41 -13.65
N GLU A 372 18.33 -7.34 -14.49
CA GLU A 372 17.42 -8.27 -15.16
C GLU A 372 16.95 -9.41 -14.24
N GLU A 373 17.83 -9.91 -13.37
CA GLU A 373 17.52 -11.08 -12.53
C GLU A 373 17.14 -10.69 -11.10
N LEU A 374 17.63 -9.54 -10.60
CA LEU A 374 17.43 -9.14 -9.21
C LEU A 374 16.45 -7.98 -9.02
N LEU A 375 16.36 -7.03 -9.95
CA LEU A 375 15.52 -5.82 -9.77
C LEU A 375 14.22 -5.83 -10.59
N GLU A 376 14.09 -6.68 -11.60
CA GLU A 376 12.83 -6.85 -12.32
C GLU A 376 11.88 -7.79 -11.55
N ILE A 377 10.90 -7.20 -10.88
CA ILE A 377 9.86 -7.93 -10.17
C ILE A 377 8.62 -8.01 -11.07
N HIS A 378 8.34 -9.19 -11.64
CA HIS A 378 7.28 -9.37 -12.64
C HIS A 378 5.87 -9.03 -12.14
N ASP A 379 5.61 -9.21 -10.84
CA ASP A 379 4.29 -8.95 -10.24
C ASP A 379 4.01 -7.47 -9.96
N PHE A 380 4.97 -6.58 -10.24
CA PHE A 380 4.78 -5.15 -9.98
C PHE A 380 3.89 -4.48 -11.03
N PRO A 381 3.09 -3.47 -10.62
CA PRO A 381 2.33 -2.66 -11.55
C PRO A 381 3.21 -2.08 -12.66
N LYS A 382 2.67 -2.00 -13.87
CA LYS A 382 3.34 -1.33 -14.99
C LYS A 382 3.73 0.10 -14.59
N GLY A 383 4.98 0.47 -14.85
CA GLY A 383 5.54 1.77 -14.47
C GLY A 383 6.23 1.80 -13.11
N SER A 384 6.27 0.67 -12.39
CA SER A 384 7.06 0.57 -11.15
C SER A 384 8.56 0.57 -11.45
N GLU A 385 9.34 1.16 -10.55
CA GLU A 385 10.80 1.19 -10.61
C GLU A 385 11.39 0.63 -9.32
N SER A 386 12.36 -0.27 -9.47
CA SER A 386 13.09 -0.90 -8.36
C SER A 386 14.48 -0.28 -8.25
N PHE A 387 14.99 -0.16 -7.02
CA PHE A 387 16.29 0.45 -6.73
C PHE A 387 17.08 -0.46 -5.80
N LEU A 388 18.37 -0.65 -6.10
CA LEU A 388 19.34 -1.15 -5.14
C LEU A 388 20.04 0.05 -4.51
N LEU A 389 19.98 0.15 -3.19
CA LEU A 389 20.56 1.24 -2.42
C LEU A 389 21.74 0.72 -1.58
N ASP A 390 22.76 1.56 -1.39
CA ASP A 390 23.79 1.29 -0.40
C ASP A 390 23.32 1.63 1.02
N GLN A 391 24.15 1.33 2.03
CA GLN A 391 23.85 1.59 3.44
C GLN A 391 23.66 3.08 3.77
N LYS A 392 24.01 4.00 2.87
CA LYS A 392 23.85 5.46 3.02
C LYS A 392 22.70 6.01 2.18
N GLY A 393 21.82 5.13 1.69
CA GLY A 393 20.68 5.49 0.86
C GLY A 393 21.07 6.03 -0.53
N LYS A 394 22.26 5.73 -1.03
CA LYS A 394 22.69 6.11 -2.38
C LYS A 394 22.25 5.06 -3.38
N ILE A 395 21.79 5.51 -4.55
CA ILE A 395 21.33 4.63 -5.62
C ILE A 395 22.54 3.97 -6.29
N VAL A 396 22.71 2.67 -6.04
CA VAL A 396 23.70 1.80 -6.72
C VAL A 396 23.24 1.53 -8.14
N VAL A 397 22.01 1.06 -8.30
CA VAL A 397 21.40 0.75 -9.59
C VAL A 397 19.87 0.83 -9.52
N ARG A 398 19.21 1.03 -10.66
CA ARG A 398 17.76 1.08 -10.79
C ARG A 398 17.28 0.29 -12.01
N SER A 399 16.09 -0.31 -11.95
CA SER A 399 15.58 -1.19 -13.02
C SER A 399 15.40 -0.48 -14.37
N SER A 400 15.11 0.82 -14.39
CA SER A 400 14.95 1.62 -15.63
C SER A 400 16.24 1.83 -16.44
N LYS A 401 17.38 1.35 -15.93
CA LYS A 401 18.67 1.34 -16.65
C LYS A 401 18.83 0.14 -17.59
N LYS A 402 17.89 -0.80 -17.61
CA LYS A 402 17.90 -1.94 -18.54
C LYS A 402 18.19 -1.52 -19.97
N GLY A 403 19.10 -2.25 -20.63
CA GLY A 403 19.52 -2.00 -22.02
C GLY A 403 20.31 -0.71 -22.26
N LYS A 404 20.53 0.14 -21.25
CA LYS A 404 21.35 1.36 -21.39
C LYS A 404 22.82 1.01 -21.15
N LYS A 405 23.56 0.73 -22.22
CA LYS A 405 25.01 0.57 -22.15
C LYS A 405 25.66 1.84 -21.59
N VAL A 406 26.38 1.72 -20.50
CA VAL A 406 27.23 2.80 -19.98
C VAL A 406 28.56 2.72 -20.71
N SER A 407 28.78 3.64 -21.65
CA SER A 407 30.02 3.70 -22.43
C SER A 407 31.22 4.09 -21.55
N GLY A 408 32.34 3.37 -21.69
CA GLY A 408 33.55 3.51 -20.86
C GLY A 408 34.21 4.90 -20.79
N ALA A 409 33.84 5.85 -21.65
CA ALA A 409 34.39 7.22 -21.63
C ALA A 409 33.86 8.10 -20.46
N SER A 410 32.75 7.73 -19.81
CA SER A 410 32.17 8.47 -18.67
C SER A 410 32.64 7.98 -17.29
N ALA A 411 33.63 7.10 -17.22
CA ALA A 411 34.07 6.38 -16.02
C ALA A 411 34.76 7.23 -14.93
N ARG A 412 34.83 8.57 -15.04
CA ARG A 412 35.59 9.40 -14.09
C ARG A 412 34.93 9.61 -12.72
N GLN A 413 33.64 9.27 -12.55
CA GLN A 413 33.03 8.99 -11.25
C GLN A 413 31.58 8.59 -11.53
N ILE A 414 31.19 7.37 -11.20
CA ILE A 414 29.78 7.01 -11.23
C ILE A 414 29.13 7.74 -10.06
N ARG A 415 28.38 8.80 -10.37
CA ARG A 415 27.62 9.53 -9.35
C ARG A 415 26.49 8.62 -8.86
N MET A 416 26.52 8.29 -7.58
CA MET A 416 25.43 7.63 -6.88
C MET A 416 24.59 8.70 -6.18
N PRO A 417 23.49 9.19 -6.80
CA PRO A 417 22.63 10.17 -6.15
C PRO A 417 21.95 9.56 -4.93
N THR A 418 21.63 10.40 -3.93
CA THR A 418 20.77 9.98 -2.81
C THR A 418 19.39 9.60 -3.35
N PHE A 419 18.77 8.59 -2.73
CA PHE A 419 17.38 8.27 -3.00
C PHE A 419 16.47 9.47 -2.73
N HIS A 420 15.45 9.64 -3.56
CA HIS A 420 14.68 10.88 -3.65
C HIS A 420 13.63 11.04 -2.54
N ILE A 421 13.30 9.97 -1.81
CA ILE A 421 12.36 10.00 -0.68
C ILE A 421 13.17 10.08 0.61
N GLU A 422 13.25 11.27 1.20
CA GLU A 422 14.06 11.54 2.40
C GLU A 422 13.64 10.69 3.59
N GLU A 423 12.34 10.46 3.77
CA GLU A 423 11.82 9.61 4.83
C GLU A 423 12.35 8.19 4.73
N VAL A 424 12.48 7.63 3.52
CA VAL A 424 13.01 6.27 3.33
C VAL A 424 14.48 6.23 3.72
N VAL A 425 15.27 7.22 3.31
CA VAL A 425 16.70 7.32 3.69
C VAL A 425 16.84 7.41 5.21
N LYS A 426 15.99 8.19 5.89
CA LYS A 426 16.00 8.32 7.34
C LYS A 426 15.64 7.02 8.08
N GLU A 427 14.68 6.25 7.57
CA GLU A 427 14.35 4.94 8.18
C GLU A 427 15.48 3.91 7.92
N MET A 428 16.14 3.96 6.77
CA MET A 428 17.32 3.13 6.48
C MET A 428 18.50 3.44 7.41
N ASP A 429 18.79 4.72 7.66
CA ASP A 429 19.81 5.14 8.63
C ASP A 429 19.50 4.63 10.05
N ALA A 430 18.20 4.46 10.37
CA ALA A 430 17.73 3.87 11.62
C ALA A 430 17.65 2.33 11.59
N LEU A 431 18.10 1.68 10.51
CA LEU A 431 18.06 0.23 10.28
C LEU A 431 16.66 -0.38 10.42
N LYS A 432 15.62 0.36 10.01
CA LYS A 432 14.23 -0.10 10.08
C LYS A 432 13.76 -0.65 8.74
N SER A 433 13.16 -1.84 8.78
CA SER A 433 12.38 -2.40 7.67
C SER A 433 10.92 -1.95 7.73
N GLY A 434 10.28 -1.69 6.59
CA GLY A 434 8.84 -1.41 6.55
C GLY A 434 8.35 -0.81 5.24
N TYR A 435 7.11 -0.31 5.28
CA TYR A 435 6.45 0.40 4.19
C TYR A 435 6.15 1.84 4.58
N LYS A 436 6.23 2.75 3.61
CA LYS A 436 5.82 4.14 3.79
C LYS A 436 5.07 4.63 2.57
N GLU A 437 3.82 5.02 2.77
CA GLU A 437 3.02 5.70 1.75
C GLU A 437 3.36 7.19 1.81
N THR A 438 3.92 7.73 0.73
CA THR A 438 4.24 9.16 0.61
C THR A 438 3.57 9.68 -0.65
N TYR A 439 2.93 10.84 -0.55
CA TYR A 439 2.38 11.56 -1.69
C TYR A 439 3.47 12.49 -2.22
N VAL A 440 3.94 12.23 -3.45
CA VAL A 440 5.00 13.01 -4.13
C VAL A 440 4.38 14.15 -4.92
#